data_AF-A0A8H3C4P2-F1
#
_entry.id   AF-A0A8H3C4P2-F1
#
_cell.length_a   1.000
_cell.length_b   1.000
_cell.length_c   1.000
_cell.angle_alpha   90.00
_cell.angle_beta   90.00
_cell.angle_gamma   90.00
#
_symmetry.space_group_name_H-M   'P 1'
#
loop_
_entity.id
_entity.type
_entity.pdbx_description
1 polymer ?
#
loop_
_entity_poly.entity_id
_entity_poly.type
_entity_poly.pdbx_seq_one_letter_code
_entity_poly.pdbx_strand_id
1 'polypeptide(L)'
;MALPHSIAEWAKVDQLFENRTFRDIVISLAATYGLYFISSFMHAEPWHMFTSFIQYLFFLPSYVNILMMYAMCNLHDLGWGTKGDNGSVKDLGGAKKVKGDNGKDMMEVDLPTSKEDVDSLWAASRTALRNKPPEVKEKRDAATKQMDADRNSRTNVVLVWMGTNAAMIIFFTSELFLDLTKKWADSSTGGVFNPYLSVLFYALAGLSAIRFVGSALYLILRLVGL
;
A
#
# COMPACT_ATOMS: atom_id res chain seq x y z
N MET A 1 -3.20 7.39 35.81
CA MET A 1 -2.68 6.54 36.90
C MET A 1 -1.21 6.31 36.65
N ALA A 2 -0.36 6.67 37.61
CA ALA A 2 1.07 6.39 37.56
C ALA A 2 1.31 4.91 37.93
N LEU A 3 2.36 4.31 37.37
CA LEU A 3 2.83 2.99 37.77
C LEU A 3 3.10 2.96 39.28
N PRO A 4 2.84 1.85 39.99
CA PRO A 4 3.15 1.75 41.41
C PRO A 4 4.64 2.02 41.64
N HIS A 5 4.94 3.00 42.50
CA HIS A 5 6.31 3.46 42.76
C HIS A 5 6.85 2.93 44.09
N SER A 6 6.00 2.37 44.95
CA SER A 6 6.39 1.77 46.23
C SER A 6 6.04 0.29 46.32
N ILE A 7 6.82 -0.47 47.11
CA ILE A 7 6.62 -1.91 47.33
C ILE A 7 5.22 -2.21 47.91
N ALA A 8 4.65 -1.28 48.68
CA ALA A 8 3.29 -1.40 49.22
C ALA A 8 2.19 -1.22 48.17
N GLU A 9 2.45 -0.47 47.10
CA GLU A 9 1.52 -0.35 45.96
C GLU A 9 1.61 -1.57 45.04
N TRP A 10 2.79 -2.18 44.92
CA TRP A 10 2.95 -3.48 44.26
C TRP A 10 2.25 -4.62 45.00
N ALA A 11 1.88 -4.47 46.27
CA ALA A 11 1.03 -5.43 46.97
C ALA A 11 -0.45 -5.36 46.53
N LYS A 12 -0.85 -4.32 45.77
CA LYS A 12 -2.22 -4.07 45.31
C LYS A 12 -2.40 -4.30 43.79
N VAL A 13 -1.63 -5.20 43.19
CA VAL A 13 -1.71 -5.46 41.73
C VAL A 13 -3.11 -5.91 41.29
N ASP A 14 -3.85 -6.60 42.16
CA ASP A 14 -5.20 -7.07 41.86
C ASP A 14 -6.15 -5.90 41.53
N GLN A 15 -5.99 -4.76 42.20
CA GLN A 15 -6.75 -3.53 41.93
C GLN A 15 -6.39 -2.90 40.57
N LEU A 16 -5.22 -3.22 40.02
CA LEU A 16 -4.80 -2.78 38.68
C LEU A 16 -5.56 -3.56 37.59
N PHE A 17 -5.82 -4.85 37.80
CA PHE A 17 -6.62 -5.68 36.90
C PHE A 17 -8.13 -5.41 36.99
N GLU A 18 -8.61 -4.85 38.10
CA GLU A 18 -9.98 -4.33 38.22
C GLU A 18 -10.23 -3.12 37.30
N ASN A 19 -9.17 -2.39 36.91
CA ASN A 19 -9.29 -1.29 35.98
C ASN A 19 -9.50 -1.81 34.55
N ARG A 20 -10.67 -1.51 33.98
CA ARG A 20 -11.06 -1.94 32.63
C ARG A 20 -10.05 -1.52 31.56
N THR A 21 -9.54 -0.29 31.61
CA THR A 21 -8.59 0.22 30.61
C THR A 21 -7.27 -0.53 30.66
N PHE A 22 -6.73 -0.77 31.87
CA PHE A 22 -5.50 -1.54 32.03
C PHE A 22 -5.68 -2.99 31.56
N ARG A 23 -6.79 -3.61 31.95
CA ARG A 23 -7.15 -4.96 31.53
C ARG A 23 -7.25 -5.09 30.00
N ASP A 24 -7.92 -4.16 29.33
CA ASP A 24 -8.07 -4.18 27.86
C ASP A 24 -6.70 -4.02 27.15
N ILE A 25 -5.81 -3.17 27.68
CA ILE A 25 -4.43 -3.02 27.18
C ILE A 25 -3.65 -4.33 27.35
N VAL A 26 -3.69 -4.94 28.53
CA VAL A 26 -2.97 -6.19 28.81
C VAL A 26 -3.48 -7.33 27.92
N ILE A 27 -4.80 -7.47 27.78
CA ILE A 27 -5.41 -8.49 26.90
C ILE A 27 -4.97 -8.28 25.45
N SER A 28 -5.02 -7.05 24.93
CA SER A 28 -4.62 -6.78 23.55
C SER A 28 -3.13 -7.00 23.31
N LEU A 29 -2.25 -6.59 24.22
CA LEU A 29 -0.81 -6.85 24.12
C LEU A 29 -0.49 -8.35 24.21
N ALA A 30 -1.11 -9.08 25.13
CA ALA A 30 -0.96 -10.52 25.26
C ALA A 30 -1.50 -11.26 24.03
N ALA A 31 -2.64 -10.83 23.49
CA ALA A 31 -3.19 -11.41 22.26
C ALA A 31 -2.30 -11.12 21.05
N THR A 32 -1.74 -9.92 20.94
CA THR A 32 -0.93 -9.55 19.78
C THR A 32 0.44 -10.23 19.87
N TYR A 33 1.21 -9.96 20.93
CA TYR A 33 2.59 -10.44 21.03
C TYR A 33 2.71 -11.82 21.67
N GLY A 34 1.86 -12.14 22.66
CA GLY A 34 1.88 -13.45 23.31
C GLY A 34 1.49 -14.57 22.35
N LEU A 35 0.49 -14.36 21.47
CA LEU A 35 0.16 -15.35 20.44
C LEU A 35 1.28 -15.51 19.40
N TYR A 36 1.99 -14.44 19.03
CA TYR A 36 3.19 -14.55 18.17
C TYR A 36 4.28 -15.37 18.85
N PHE A 37 4.52 -15.14 20.13
CA PHE A 37 5.50 -15.90 20.90
C PHE A 37 5.11 -17.38 20.95
N ILE A 38 3.89 -17.71 21.36
CA ILE A 38 3.40 -19.10 21.42
C ILE A 38 3.47 -19.76 20.04
N SER A 39 3.04 -19.08 18.98
CA SER A 39 3.10 -19.61 17.62
C SER A 39 4.54 -19.91 17.18
N SER A 40 5.50 -19.07 17.56
CA SER A 40 6.92 -19.29 17.24
C SER A 40 7.48 -20.59 17.85
N PHE A 41 7.06 -20.93 19.08
CA PHE A 41 7.40 -22.21 19.70
C PHE A 41 6.68 -23.38 19.04
N MET A 42 5.41 -23.22 18.65
CA MET A 42 4.67 -24.25 17.91
C MET A 42 5.32 -24.59 16.56
N HIS A 43 6.00 -23.63 15.92
CA HIS A 43 6.75 -23.82 14.68
C HIS A 43 8.20 -24.26 14.91
N ALA A 44 8.62 -24.46 16.17
CA ALA A 44 9.98 -24.85 16.57
C ALA A 44 11.10 -23.86 16.16
N GLU A 45 10.77 -22.60 15.90
CA GLU A 45 11.73 -21.56 15.49
C GLU A 45 11.62 -20.29 16.35
N PRO A 46 11.75 -20.34 17.69
CA PRO A 46 11.51 -19.16 18.54
C PRO A 46 12.60 -18.08 18.43
N TRP A 47 13.70 -18.37 17.75
CA TRP A 47 14.92 -17.57 17.83
C TRP A 47 14.80 -16.15 17.29
N HIS A 48 13.98 -15.96 16.25
CA HIS A 48 13.69 -14.66 15.68
C HIS A 48 13.01 -13.69 16.68
N MET A 49 12.29 -14.21 17.68
CA MET A 49 11.69 -13.40 18.75
C MET A 49 12.72 -12.88 19.76
N PHE A 50 13.87 -13.53 19.90
CA PHE A 50 14.90 -13.08 20.84
C PHE A 50 15.94 -12.19 20.15
N THR A 51 16.30 -12.49 18.90
CA THR A 51 17.37 -11.78 18.19
C THR A 51 16.89 -10.49 17.54
N SER A 52 15.65 -10.47 17.03
CA SER A 52 15.21 -9.43 16.09
C SER A 52 13.93 -8.70 16.52
N PHE A 53 13.27 -9.12 17.60
CA PHE A 53 11.98 -8.56 18.01
C PHE A 53 12.04 -7.08 18.40
N ILE A 54 13.06 -6.66 19.16
CA ILE A 54 13.20 -5.25 19.56
C ILE A 54 13.46 -4.36 18.33
N GLN A 55 14.32 -4.81 17.42
CA GLN A 55 14.58 -4.12 16.15
C GLN A 55 13.30 -4.03 15.32
N TYR A 56 12.54 -5.13 15.24
CA TYR A 56 11.25 -5.17 14.56
C TYR A 56 10.26 -4.17 15.16
N LEU A 57 10.09 -4.12 16.49
CA LEU A 57 9.21 -3.16 17.16
C LEU A 57 9.62 -1.71 16.88
N PHE A 58 10.92 -1.43 16.85
CA PHE A 58 11.44 -0.10 16.55
C PHE A 58 11.11 0.35 15.12
N PHE A 59 11.22 -0.56 14.14
CA PHE A 59 10.93 -0.25 12.74
C PHE A 59 9.44 -0.36 12.37
N LEU A 60 8.63 -1.02 13.18
CA LEU A 60 7.20 -1.24 12.93
C LEU A 60 6.42 0.04 12.56
N PRO A 61 6.53 1.17 13.29
CA PRO A 61 5.84 2.40 12.91
C PRO A 61 6.30 2.93 11.56
N SER A 62 7.60 2.83 11.23
CA SER A 62 8.11 3.23 9.92
C SER A 62 7.60 2.33 8.81
N TYR A 63 7.57 1.01 9.01
CA TYR A 63 7.05 0.06 8.03
C TYR A 63 5.58 0.29 7.74
N VAL A 64 4.73 0.44 8.76
CA VAL A 64 3.30 0.67 8.58
C VAL A 64 3.04 1.96 7.81
N ASN A 65 3.77 3.04 8.09
CA ASN A 65 3.58 4.31 7.38
C ASN A 65 4.16 4.30 5.96
N ILE A 66 5.41 3.86 5.79
CA ILE A 66 6.11 3.91 4.50
C ILE A 66 5.50 2.93 3.51
N LEU A 67 5.28 1.66 3.91
CA LEU A 67 4.75 0.64 3.01
C LEU A 67 3.32 0.98 2.58
N MET A 68 2.49 1.50 3.49
CA MET A 68 1.12 1.90 3.17
C MET A 68 1.10 3.08 2.19
N MET A 69 1.90 4.11 2.45
CA MET A 69 2.02 5.26 1.54
C MET A 69 2.55 4.83 0.17
N TYR A 70 3.56 3.96 0.14
CA TYR A 70 4.13 3.45 -1.09
C TYR A 70 3.14 2.62 -1.90
N ALA A 71 2.32 1.79 -1.25
CA ALA A 71 1.27 1.02 -1.91
C ALA A 71 0.19 1.95 -2.52
N MET A 72 -0.28 2.95 -1.78
CA MET A 72 -1.26 3.92 -2.30
C MET A 72 -0.68 4.76 -3.45
N CYS A 73 0.62 5.09 -3.39
CA CYS A 73 1.33 5.81 -4.44
C CYS A 73 1.66 4.94 -5.67
N ASN A 74 1.56 3.62 -5.62
CA ASN A 74 1.86 2.75 -6.76
C ASN A 74 0.67 1.92 -7.23
N LEU A 75 -0.55 2.30 -6.86
CA LEU A 75 -1.78 1.54 -7.19
C LEU A 75 -1.98 1.26 -8.69
N HIS A 76 -1.47 2.13 -9.57
CA HIS A 76 -1.52 1.97 -11.02
C HIS A 76 -0.54 0.93 -11.60
N ASP A 77 0.51 0.56 -10.88
CA ASP A 77 1.54 -0.36 -11.36
C ASP A 77 1.26 -1.78 -10.83
N LEU A 78 0.31 -2.45 -11.50
CA LEU A 78 -0.04 -3.85 -11.23
C LEU A 78 1.00 -4.85 -11.79
N GLY A 79 2.05 -4.36 -12.47
CA GLY A 79 3.13 -5.17 -13.03
C GLY A 79 4.15 -5.63 -11.98
N TRP A 80 4.02 -5.18 -10.73
CA TRP A 80 4.84 -5.64 -9.63
C TRP A 80 4.41 -7.04 -9.22
N GLY A 81 5.04 -8.02 -9.86
CA GLY A 81 4.74 -9.45 -9.69
C GLY A 81 4.61 -10.22 -10.99
N THR A 82 4.48 -9.55 -12.15
CA THR A 82 4.25 -10.19 -13.46
C THR A 82 5.16 -9.67 -14.59
N LYS A 83 6.24 -8.96 -14.22
CA LYS A 83 7.18 -8.28 -15.14
C LYS A 83 7.91 -9.19 -16.17
N GLY A 84 7.60 -10.48 -16.21
CA GLY A 84 8.07 -11.44 -17.22
C GLY A 84 7.17 -11.60 -18.46
N ASP A 85 5.96 -11.03 -18.48
CA ASP A 85 4.96 -11.32 -19.53
C ASP A 85 4.47 -10.09 -20.33
N ASN A 86 5.32 -9.07 -20.50
CA ASN A 86 5.01 -7.98 -21.43
C ASN A 86 5.90 -8.10 -22.66
N GLY A 87 5.33 -8.73 -23.70
CA GLY A 87 5.94 -8.90 -25.01
C GLY A 87 6.57 -7.62 -25.54
N SER A 88 7.75 -7.77 -26.15
CA SER A 88 8.52 -6.68 -26.73
C SER A 88 7.70 -5.87 -27.73
N VAL A 89 7.31 -4.66 -27.36
CA VAL A 89 6.76 -3.67 -28.30
C VAL A 89 7.92 -3.16 -29.15
N LYS A 90 8.26 -3.91 -30.20
CA LYS A 90 9.14 -3.45 -31.28
C LYS A 90 8.29 -2.78 -32.34
N ASP A 91 7.93 -1.52 -32.11
CA ASP A 91 7.46 -0.65 -33.20
C ASP A 91 8.61 0.28 -33.59
N LEU A 92 9.48 -0.21 -34.48
CA LEU A 92 10.42 0.65 -35.21
C LEU A 92 9.67 1.27 -36.38
N GLY A 93 8.96 2.36 -36.08
CA GLY A 93 8.23 3.14 -37.05
C GLY A 93 9.06 3.41 -38.31
N GLY A 94 8.50 3.04 -39.47
CA GLY A 94 8.93 3.51 -40.78
C GLY A 94 9.65 2.52 -41.69
N ALA A 95 10.22 1.42 -41.19
CA ALA A 95 10.93 0.47 -42.07
C ALA A 95 10.01 -0.67 -42.53
N LYS A 96 9.46 -0.58 -43.76
CA LYS A 96 8.84 -1.75 -44.40
C LYS A 96 9.93 -2.75 -44.78
N LYS A 97 9.92 -3.93 -44.15
CA LYS A 97 10.75 -5.05 -44.59
C LYS A 97 10.20 -5.62 -45.88
N VAL A 98 10.96 -5.58 -46.96
CA VAL A 98 10.65 -6.29 -48.20
C VAL A 98 11.64 -7.44 -48.36
N LYS A 99 11.14 -8.65 -48.63
CA LYS A 99 11.99 -9.83 -48.87
C LYS A 99 12.54 -9.78 -50.28
N GLY A 100 13.86 -9.65 -50.42
CA GLY A 100 14.54 -9.86 -51.70
C GLY A 100 14.63 -11.34 -52.06
N ASP A 101 14.70 -11.65 -53.36
CA ASP A 101 14.68 -13.00 -53.95
C ASP A 101 15.76 -13.98 -53.45
N ASN A 102 16.72 -13.52 -52.65
CA ASN A 102 17.80 -14.33 -52.06
C ASN A 102 17.75 -14.42 -50.52
N GLY A 103 16.59 -14.18 -49.89
CA GLY A 103 16.38 -14.48 -48.46
C GLY A 103 17.16 -13.59 -47.48
N LYS A 104 17.69 -12.44 -47.92
CA LYS A 104 18.29 -11.42 -47.04
C LYS A 104 17.28 -10.30 -46.78
N ASP A 105 17.09 -9.96 -45.50
CA ASP A 105 16.26 -8.83 -45.05
C ASP A 105 16.89 -7.52 -45.56
N MET A 106 16.23 -6.83 -46.51
CA MET A 106 16.61 -5.49 -46.94
C MET A 106 15.60 -4.46 -46.41
N MET A 107 16.13 -3.33 -45.94
CA MET A 107 15.33 -2.18 -45.55
C MET A 107 15.25 -1.22 -46.73
N GLU A 108 14.05 -0.97 -47.21
CA GLU A 108 13.82 0.00 -48.28
C GLU A 108 13.56 1.36 -47.65
N VAL A 109 14.47 2.31 -47.88
CA VAL A 109 14.30 3.72 -47.53
C VAL A 109 14.26 4.48 -48.85
N ASP A 110 13.11 5.06 -49.14
CA ASP A 110 12.87 5.78 -50.38
C ASP A 110 13.63 7.12 -50.32
N LEU A 111 14.89 7.10 -50.76
CA LEU A 111 15.77 8.27 -50.85
C LEU A 111 15.86 8.69 -52.32
N PRO A 112 15.29 9.84 -52.70
CA PRO A 112 15.42 10.35 -54.06
C PRO A 112 16.90 10.66 -54.34
N THR A 113 17.48 9.91 -55.29
CA THR A 113 18.91 9.95 -55.62
C THR A 113 19.19 10.61 -56.98
N SER A 114 18.17 10.77 -57.83
CA SER A 114 18.30 11.49 -59.10
C SER A 114 18.10 13.00 -58.92
N LYS A 115 18.76 13.82 -59.75
CA LYS A 115 18.61 15.29 -59.68
C LYS A 115 17.20 15.76 -60.04
N GLU A 116 16.53 15.07 -60.97
CA GLU A 116 15.16 15.39 -61.35
C GLU A 116 14.17 15.10 -60.22
N ASP A 117 14.38 14.03 -59.44
CA ASP A 117 13.56 13.72 -58.28
C ASP A 117 13.74 14.75 -57.16
N VAL A 118 14.96 15.25 -56.97
CA VAL A 118 15.24 16.32 -56.00
C VAL A 118 14.51 17.62 -56.39
N ASP A 119 14.57 18.00 -57.66
CA ASP A 119 13.89 19.22 -58.15
C ASP A 119 12.37 19.11 -58.09
N SER A 120 11.81 17.93 -58.40
CA SER A 120 10.37 17.68 -58.29
C SER A 120 9.90 17.69 -56.84
N LEU A 121 10.65 17.08 -55.92
CA LEU A 121 10.38 17.09 -54.49
C LEU A 121 10.51 18.51 -53.91
N TRP A 122 11.47 19.29 -54.38
CA TRP A 122 11.65 20.70 -54.01
C TRP A 122 10.48 21.58 -54.48
N ALA A 123 10.02 21.39 -55.73
CA ALA A 123 8.85 22.09 -56.26
C ALA A 123 7.56 21.72 -55.52
N ALA A 124 7.38 20.43 -55.21
CA ALA A 124 6.25 19.94 -54.41
C ALA A 124 6.28 20.52 -52.98
N SER A 125 7.45 20.54 -52.33
CA SER A 125 7.63 21.07 -50.98
C SER A 125 7.36 22.57 -50.90
N ARG A 126 7.84 23.37 -51.88
CA ARG A 126 7.53 24.82 -51.98
C ARG A 126 6.03 25.08 -52.12
N THR A 127 5.34 24.23 -52.87
CA THR A 127 3.89 24.33 -53.06
C THR A 127 3.13 23.96 -51.78
N ALA A 128 3.57 22.93 -51.06
CA ALA A 128 3.00 22.51 -49.78
C ALA A 128 3.19 23.57 -48.68
N LEU A 129 4.33 24.27 -48.66
CA LEU A 129 4.64 25.33 -47.68
C LEU A 129 3.89 26.66 -47.95
N ARG A 130 3.33 26.84 -49.15
CA ARG A 130 2.63 28.08 -49.54
C ARG A 130 1.31 28.28 -48.77
N ASN A 131 0.69 27.20 -48.31
CA ASN A 131 -0.52 27.25 -47.49
C ASN A 131 -0.16 26.84 -46.06
N LYS A 132 -0.47 27.68 -45.06
CA LYS A 132 -0.32 27.30 -43.65
C LYS A 132 -1.15 26.03 -43.42
N PRO A 133 -0.55 24.90 -43.01
CA PRO A 133 -1.32 23.70 -42.68
C PRO A 133 -2.39 24.07 -41.63
N PRO A 134 -3.63 23.58 -41.77
CA PRO A 134 -4.62 23.79 -40.72
C PRO A 134 -4.04 23.30 -39.39
N GLU A 135 -4.24 24.06 -38.31
CA GLU A 135 -3.77 23.66 -36.99
C GLU A 135 -4.42 22.33 -36.62
N VAL A 136 -3.67 21.25 -36.82
CA VAL A 136 -4.04 19.93 -36.35
C VAL A 136 -3.99 20.05 -34.84
N LYS A 137 -5.17 20.09 -34.20
CA LYS A 137 -5.27 19.94 -32.76
C LYS A 137 -4.65 18.59 -32.45
N GLU A 138 -3.43 18.60 -31.92
CA GLU A 138 -2.77 17.38 -31.47
C GLU A 138 -3.68 16.74 -30.43
N LYS A 139 -4.41 15.72 -30.85
CA LYS A 139 -5.14 14.88 -29.90
C LYS A 139 -4.06 14.15 -29.14
N ARG A 140 -3.97 14.47 -27.85
CA ARG A 140 -3.05 13.85 -26.91
C ARG A 140 -3.04 12.35 -27.15
N ASP A 141 -1.84 11.79 -27.34
CA ASP A 141 -1.71 10.38 -27.65
C ASP A 141 -2.39 9.52 -26.56
N ALA A 142 -2.86 8.35 -26.96
CA ALA A 142 -3.60 7.47 -26.07
C ALA A 142 -2.77 7.07 -24.83
N ALA A 143 -1.46 6.90 -25.00
CA ALA A 143 -0.56 6.54 -23.90
C ALA A 143 -0.44 7.69 -22.88
N THR A 144 -0.26 8.93 -23.34
CA THR A 144 -0.17 10.09 -22.45
C THR A 144 -1.49 10.30 -21.71
N LYS A 145 -2.64 10.13 -22.37
CA LYS A 145 -3.95 10.23 -21.72
C LYS A 145 -4.15 9.18 -20.61
N GLN A 146 -3.66 7.96 -20.83
CA GLN A 146 -3.68 6.91 -19.81
C GLN A 146 -2.74 7.25 -18.64
N MET A 147 -1.53 7.70 -18.93
CA MET A 147 -0.57 8.12 -17.89
C MET A 147 -1.12 9.25 -17.00
N ASP A 148 -1.87 10.20 -17.55
CA ASP A 148 -2.49 11.24 -16.73
C ASP A 148 -3.65 10.71 -15.88
N ALA A 149 -4.46 9.79 -16.44
CA ALA A 149 -5.54 9.16 -15.70
C ALA A 149 -4.99 8.37 -14.50
N ASP A 150 -3.89 7.64 -14.69
CA ASP A 150 -3.20 6.88 -13.64
C ASP A 150 -2.61 7.81 -12.57
N ARG A 151 -2.01 8.93 -12.97
CA ARG A 151 -1.50 9.97 -12.05
C ARG A 151 -2.63 10.61 -11.23
N ASN A 152 -3.77 10.87 -11.86
CA ASN A 152 -4.91 11.50 -11.19
C ASN A 152 -5.59 10.52 -10.22
N SER A 153 -5.73 9.25 -10.62
CA SER A 153 -6.25 8.18 -9.76
C SER A 153 -5.43 8.04 -8.48
N ARG A 154 -4.10 7.95 -8.61
CA ARG A 154 -3.18 7.91 -7.47
C ARG A 154 -3.35 9.09 -6.53
N THR A 155 -3.35 10.31 -7.09
CA THR A 155 -3.48 11.54 -6.29
C THR A 155 -4.79 11.56 -5.53
N ASN A 156 -5.90 11.19 -6.19
CA ASN A 156 -7.22 11.15 -5.55
C ASN A 156 -7.29 10.12 -4.43
N VAL A 157 -6.72 8.92 -4.62
CA VAL A 157 -6.69 7.88 -3.58
C VAL A 157 -5.91 8.35 -2.34
N VAL A 158 -4.73 8.94 -2.54
CA VAL A 158 -3.92 9.47 -1.43
C VAL A 158 -4.65 10.62 -0.72
N LEU A 159 -5.30 11.52 -1.48
CA LEU A 159 -6.09 12.62 -0.90
C LEU A 159 -7.29 12.13 -0.10
N VAL A 160 -8.04 11.14 -0.62
CA VAL A 160 -9.17 10.53 0.10
C VAL A 160 -8.67 9.85 1.37
N TRP A 161 -7.58 9.07 1.29
CA TRP A 161 -6.99 8.42 2.45
C TRP A 161 -6.54 9.42 3.53
N MET A 162 -5.80 10.46 3.15
CA MET A 162 -5.38 11.53 4.07
C MET A 162 -6.60 12.27 4.65
N GLY A 163 -7.60 12.56 3.82
CA GLY A 163 -8.83 13.22 4.21
C GLY A 163 -9.64 12.39 5.22
N THR A 164 -9.77 11.08 5.00
CA THR A 164 -10.45 10.18 5.95
C THR A 164 -9.71 10.08 7.27
N ASN A 165 -8.37 9.99 7.26
CA ASN A 165 -7.57 9.99 8.50
C ASN A 165 -7.74 11.30 9.27
N ALA A 166 -7.68 12.44 8.59
CA ALA A 166 -7.92 13.75 9.20
C ALA A 166 -9.34 13.87 9.78
N ALA A 167 -10.35 13.42 9.03
CA ALA A 167 -11.74 13.42 9.48
C ALA A 167 -11.93 12.54 10.73
N MET A 168 -11.29 11.37 10.79
CA MET A 168 -11.32 10.52 11.99
C MET A 168 -10.72 11.23 13.20
N ILE A 169 -9.55 11.86 13.06
CA ILE A 169 -8.90 12.60 14.16
C ILE A 169 -9.85 13.69 14.66
N ILE A 170 -10.36 14.53 13.77
CA ILE A 170 -11.28 15.62 14.11
C ILE A 170 -12.52 15.09 14.84
N PHE A 171 -13.12 14.01 14.34
CA PHE A 171 -14.30 13.40 14.94
C PHE A 171 -14.03 12.90 16.36
N PHE A 172 -12.96 12.11 16.55
CA PHE A 172 -12.64 11.53 17.87
C PHE A 172 -12.12 12.56 18.88
N THR A 173 -11.54 13.68 18.42
CA THR A 173 -11.14 14.80 19.29
C THR A 173 -12.25 15.82 19.53
N SER A 174 -13.40 15.69 18.85
CA SER A 174 -14.51 16.64 18.98
C SER A 174 -15.15 16.59 20.38
N GLU A 175 -15.64 17.73 20.84
CA GLU A 175 -16.39 17.83 22.10
C GLU A 175 -17.65 16.94 22.09
N LEU A 176 -18.28 16.77 20.92
CA LEU A 176 -19.43 15.89 20.73
C LEU A 176 -19.09 14.44 21.09
N PHE A 177 -17.98 13.92 20.57
CA PHE A 177 -17.56 12.55 20.88
C PHE A 177 -17.18 12.42 22.35
N LEU A 178 -16.46 13.40 22.90
CA LEU A 178 -16.08 13.39 24.31
C LEU A 178 -17.31 13.41 25.23
N ASP A 179 -18.33 14.20 24.95
CA ASP A 179 -19.55 14.24 25.75
C ASP A 179 -20.43 12.99 25.58
N LEU A 180 -20.45 12.41 24.38
CA LEU A 180 -21.03 11.09 24.18
C LEU A 180 -20.29 10.09 25.10
N THR A 181 -18.97 9.97 24.98
CA THR A 181 -18.21 9.00 25.79
C THR A 181 -18.38 9.19 27.29
N LYS A 182 -18.46 10.42 27.81
CA LYS A 182 -18.76 10.69 29.24
C LYS A 182 -20.13 10.16 29.68
N LYS A 183 -21.16 10.19 28.82
CA LYS A 183 -22.50 9.66 29.15
C LYS A 183 -22.51 8.12 29.20
N TRP A 184 -21.67 7.48 28.40
CA TRP A 184 -21.53 6.02 28.35
C TRP A 184 -20.47 5.48 29.31
N ALA A 185 -19.54 6.33 29.76
CA ALA A 185 -18.53 6.01 30.76
C ALA A 185 -19.16 6.11 32.14
N ASP A 186 -19.56 4.97 32.70
CA ASP A 186 -20.03 4.89 34.09
C ASP A 186 -19.03 5.56 35.04
N SER A 187 -19.54 6.50 35.84
CA SER A 187 -18.81 7.24 36.89
C SER A 187 -18.19 6.37 38.00
N SER A 188 -18.26 5.04 37.87
CA SER A 188 -17.89 4.05 38.89
C SER A 188 -16.45 3.56 38.78
N THR A 189 -15.75 3.88 37.69
CA THR A 189 -14.33 3.53 37.49
C THR A 189 -13.56 4.80 37.23
N GLY A 190 -12.72 5.23 38.19
CA GLY A 190 -11.95 6.48 38.17
C GLY A 190 -10.85 6.58 37.10
N GLY A 191 -11.11 6.10 35.88
CA GLY A 191 -10.25 6.19 34.72
C GLY A 191 -11.00 6.83 33.54
N VAL A 192 -10.25 7.49 32.66
CA VAL A 192 -10.75 8.00 31.39
C VAL A 192 -11.06 6.81 30.49
N PHE A 193 -12.29 6.30 30.53
CA PHE A 193 -12.75 5.23 29.65
C PHE A 193 -13.01 5.80 28.26
N ASN A 194 -12.22 5.37 27.27
CA ASN A 194 -12.45 5.71 25.87
C ASN A 194 -12.97 4.47 25.12
N PRO A 195 -14.28 4.39 24.81
CA PRO A 195 -14.88 3.22 24.17
C PRO A 195 -14.26 2.93 22.79
N TYR A 196 -13.77 3.95 22.07
CA TYR A 196 -13.05 3.73 20.81
C TYR A 196 -11.80 2.87 21.02
N LEU A 197 -11.02 3.18 22.05
CA LEU A 197 -9.77 2.48 22.34
C LEU A 197 -10.04 1.03 22.79
N SER A 198 -11.07 0.81 23.62
CA SER A 198 -11.49 -0.54 24.01
C SER A 198 -11.92 -1.37 22.81
N VAL A 199 -12.79 -0.83 21.93
CA VAL A 199 -13.20 -1.54 20.70
C VAL A 199 -11.99 -1.87 19.82
N LEU A 200 -11.06 -0.92 19.66
CA LEU A 200 -9.83 -1.13 18.89
C LEU A 200 -8.98 -2.26 19.49
N PHE A 201 -8.81 -2.30 20.81
CA PHE A 201 -8.08 -3.37 21.49
C PHE A 201 -8.71 -4.75 21.34
N TYR A 202 -10.03 -4.86 21.50
CA TYR A 202 -10.73 -6.14 21.28
C TYR A 202 -10.71 -6.56 19.80
N ALA A 203 -10.85 -5.62 18.86
CA ALA A 203 -10.75 -5.90 17.44
C ALA A 203 -9.35 -6.41 17.07
N LEU A 204 -8.30 -5.77 17.58
CA LEU A 204 -6.90 -6.20 17.39
C LEU A 204 -6.65 -7.59 17.99
N ALA A 205 -7.15 -7.84 19.19
CA ALA A 205 -7.07 -9.14 19.84
C ALA A 205 -7.78 -10.23 19.01
N GLY A 206 -8.98 -9.94 18.51
CA GLY A 206 -9.74 -10.84 17.64
C GLY A 206 -9.02 -11.13 16.32
N LEU A 207 -8.47 -10.12 15.66
CA LEU A 207 -7.71 -10.29 14.42
C LEU A 207 -6.44 -11.13 14.64
N SER A 208 -5.75 -10.91 15.77
CA SER A 208 -4.58 -11.69 16.17
C SER A 208 -4.94 -13.15 16.44
N ALA A 209 -6.09 -13.39 17.10
CA ALA A 209 -6.60 -14.74 17.33
C ALA A 209 -6.94 -15.47 16.02
N ILE A 210 -7.57 -14.79 15.05
CA ILE A 210 -7.85 -15.39 13.72
C ILE A 210 -6.56 -15.81 13.03
N ARG A 211 -5.52 -14.96 13.05
CA ARG A 211 -4.20 -15.30 12.48
C ARG A 211 -3.56 -16.49 13.19
N PHE A 212 -3.63 -16.53 14.52
CA PHE A 212 -3.13 -17.65 15.31
C PHE A 212 -3.86 -18.95 14.99
N VAL A 213 -5.19 -18.93 14.88
CA VAL A 213 -6.00 -20.09 14.49
C VAL A 213 -5.60 -20.57 13.09
N GLY A 214 -5.44 -19.68 12.11
CA GLY A 214 -4.96 -20.05 10.77
C GLY A 214 -3.57 -20.70 10.80
N SER A 215 -2.67 -20.16 11.62
CA SER A 215 -1.31 -20.69 11.82
C SER A 215 -1.32 -22.07 12.50
N ALA A 216 -2.16 -22.26 13.51
CA ALA A 216 -2.33 -23.56 14.18
C ALA A 216 -2.98 -24.59 13.25
N LEU A 217 -3.99 -24.19 12.47
CA LEU A 217 -4.63 -25.04 11.47
C LEU A 217 -3.63 -25.50 10.41
N TYR A 218 -2.75 -24.62 9.93
CA TYR A 218 -1.69 -24.99 8.99
C TYR A 218 -0.77 -26.09 9.55
N LEU A 219 -0.34 -25.97 10.81
CA LEU A 219 0.46 -27.02 11.48
C LEU A 219 -0.29 -28.34 11.58
N ILE A 220 -1.58 -28.31 11.93
CA ILE A 220 -2.42 -29.51 12.02
C ILE A 220 -2.54 -30.18 10.64
N LEU A 221 -2.86 -29.41 9.59
CA LEU A 221 -2.97 -29.93 8.23
C LEU A 221 -1.65 -30.55 7.76
N ARG A 222 -0.54 -29.84 7.99
CA ARG A 222 0.81 -30.34 7.70
C ARG A 222 1.14 -31.63 8.44
N LEU A 223 0.69 -31.80 9.68
CA LEU A 223 0.89 -33.02 10.47
C LEU A 223 0.03 -34.18 9.94
N VAL A 224 -1.17 -33.88 9.44
CA VAL A 224 -2.09 -34.86 8.82
C VAL A 224 -1.69 -35.16 7.35
N GLY A 225 -0.71 -34.44 6.79
CA GLY A 225 -0.20 -34.66 5.43
C GLY A 225 -1.09 -34.09 4.33
N LEU A 226 -1.94 -33.12 4.67
CA LEU A 226 -2.81 -32.36 3.75
C LEU A 226 -2.23 -30.98 3.43
#